data_AF-A0A7S2J2D6-F1
#
_entry.id   AF-A0A7S2J2D6-F1
#
_cell.length_a   1.000
_cell.length_b   1.000
_cell.length_c   1.000
_cell.angle_alpha   90.00
_cell.angle_beta   90.00
_cell.angle_gamma   90.00
#
_symmetry.space_group_name_H-M   'P 1'
#
loop_
_entity.id
_entity.type
_entity.pdbx_description
1 polymer ?
#
loop_
_entity_poly.entity_id
_entity_poly.type
_entity_poly.pdbx_seq_one_letter_code
_entity_poly.pdbx_strand_id
1 'polypeptide(L)'
;TAAWVTSDSATVTISGTSMACPHVTGAVAQLRTAVPSLTAEQVTTIMNCMATRDAISFTTSIETVNLFLYAGAAMADPAQTSCADNPFPPHPPPKPPSPP
;
A
#
# COMPACT_ATOMS: atom_id res chain seq x y z
N THR A 1 5.32 4.27 -14.09
CA THR A 1 5.18 5.27 -15.18
C THR A 1 4.35 6.44 -14.68
N ALA A 2 4.75 7.67 -14.97
CA ALA A 2 4.01 8.88 -14.62
C ALA A 2 4.14 9.93 -15.74
N ALA A 3 3.36 11.01 -15.66
CA ALA A 3 3.42 12.13 -16.60
C ALA A 3 4.82 12.78 -16.62
N TRP A 4 5.20 13.34 -17.77
CA TRP A 4 6.50 13.97 -17.98
C TRP A 4 6.39 15.35 -18.66
N VAL A 5 7.39 16.20 -18.45
CA VAL A 5 7.34 17.65 -18.79
C VAL A 5 7.42 17.96 -20.30
N THR A 6 7.71 16.98 -21.15
CA THR A 6 7.99 17.23 -22.58
C THR A 6 6.75 17.41 -23.47
N SER A 7 5.57 16.94 -23.04
CA SER A 7 4.26 17.20 -23.68
C SER A 7 3.10 16.76 -22.79
N ASP A 8 1.86 17.17 -23.11
CA ASP A 8 0.64 16.79 -22.36
C ASP A 8 0.33 15.29 -22.36
N SER A 9 0.90 14.54 -23.30
CA SER A 9 0.77 13.08 -23.40
C SER A 9 2.07 12.35 -23.03
N ALA A 10 3.12 13.07 -22.64
CA ALA A 10 4.41 12.47 -22.35
C ALA A 10 4.35 11.69 -21.02
N THR A 11 4.97 10.52 -21.02
CA THR A 11 5.14 9.72 -19.82
C THR A 11 6.56 9.20 -19.72
N VAL A 12 7.00 8.94 -18.50
CA VAL A 12 8.32 8.35 -18.22
C VAL A 12 8.21 7.28 -17.15
N THR A 13 9.12 6.32 -17.19
CA THR A 13 9.34 5.34 -16.12
C THR A 13 10.68 5.61 -15.47
N ILE A 14 10.64 6.01 -14.20
CA ILE A 14 11.80 6.22 -13.34
C ILE A 14 11.52 5.58 -11.99
N SER A 15 12.57 5.37 -11.20
CA SER A 15 12.51 4.70 -9.91
C SER A 15 13.04 5.61 -8.80
N GLY A 16 12.45 5.51 -7.61
CA GLY A 16 12.88 6.25 -6.42
C GLY A 16 11.78 6.34 -5.38
N THR A 17 12.15 6.74 -4.15
CA THR A 17 11.18 6.98 -3.07
C THR A 17 10.21 8.12 -3.41
N SER A 18 10.65 9.11 -4.20
CA SER A 18 9.81 10.15 -4.77
C SER A 18 8.69 9.61 -5.67
N MET A 19 8.83 8.41 -6.24
CA MET A 19 7.78 7.74 -7.03
C MET A 19 6.90 6.84 -6.15
N ALA A 20 7.41 6.34 -5.03
CA ALA A 20 6.60 5.61 -4.04
C ALA A 20 5.66 6.53 -3.26
N CYS A 21 6.16 7.69 -2.81
CA CYS A 21 5.38 8.70 -2.06
C CYS A 21 4.02 9.05 -2.70
N PRO A 22 3.91 9.40 -4.00
CA PRO A 22 2.63 9.75 -4.59
C PRO A 22 1.60 8.60 -4.59
N HIS A 23 2.02 7.32 -4.51
CA HIS A 23 1.08 6.21 -4.34
C HIS A 23 0.43 6.23 -2.95
N VAL A 24 1.24 6.44 -1.89
CA VAL A 24 0.75 6.58 -0.52
C VAL A 24 -0.15 7.80 -0.39
N THR A 25 0.25 8.94 -0.97
CA THR A 25 -0.57 10.16 -0.97
C THR A 25 -1.90 9.95 -1.69
N GLY A 26 -1.92 9.23 -2.81
CA GLY A 26 -3.16 8.88 -3.52
C GLY A 26 -4.11 8.03 -2.67
N ALA A 27 -3.58 7.02 -1.97
CA ALA A 27 -4.33 6.19 -1.04
C ALA A 27 -4.94 7.00 0.12
N VAL A 28 -4.15 7.89 0.72
CA VAL A 28 -4.62 8.82 1.77
C VAL A 28 -5.71 9.75 1.25
N ALA A 29 -5.58 10.25 0.01
CA ALA A 29 -6.60 11.10 -0.59
C ALA A 29 -7.93 10.36 -0.78
N GLN A 30 -7.90 9.08 -1.21
CA GLN A 30 -9.10 8.25 -1.29
C GLN A 30 -9.76 8.05 0.07
N LEU A 31 -8.95 7.70 1.08
CA LEU A 31 -9.44 7.49 2.45
C LEU A 31 -10.10 8.75 3.03
N ARG A 32 -9.48 9.92 2.87
CA ARG A 32 -10.05 11.21 3.31
C ARG A 32 -11.24 11.64 2.46
N THR A 33 -11.35 11.20 1.21
CA THR A 33 -12.55 11.46 0.40
C THR A 33 -13.74 10.67 0.94
N ALA A 34 -13.52 9.42 1.33
CA ALA A 34 -14.56 8.58 1.92
C ALA A 34 -14.96 9.06 3.33
N VAL A 35 -13.99 9.45 4.16
CA VAL A 35 -14.22 9.94 5.52
C VAL A 35 -13.43 11.25 5.76
N PRO A 36 -14.02 12.41 5.43
CA PRO A 36 -13.32 13.71 5.50
C PRO A 36 -12.89 14.14 6.91
N SER A 37 -13.54 13.61 7.94
CA SER A 37 -13.26 13.94 9.34
C SER A 37 -12.05 13.22 9.93
N LEU A 38 -11.40 12.31 9.20
CA LEU A 38 -10.23 11.59 9.70
C LEU A 38 -9.07 12.54 10.04
N THR A 39 -8.48 12.34 11.21
CA THR A 39 -7.24 13.00 11.62
C THR A 39 -6.03 12.36 10.94
N ALA A 40 -4.89 13.07 10.93
CA ALA A 40 -3.64 12.51 10.39
C ALA A 40 -3.20 11.25 11.13
N GLU A 41 -3.42 11.19 12.44
CA GLU A 41 -3.12 10.02 13.27
C GLU A 41 -4.02 8.84 12.90
N GLN A 42 -5.34 9.06 12.78
CA GLN A 42 -6.28 8.02 12.35
C GLN A 42 -5.95 7.48 10.96
N VAL A 43 -5.61 8.38 10.02
CA VAL A 43 -5.15 7.97 8.69
C VAL A 43 -3.91 7.07 8.80
N THR A 44 -2.92 7.46 9.60
CA THR A 44 -1.68 6.67 9.76
C THR A 44 -1.98 5.29 10.33
N THR A 45 -2.84 5.20 11.34
CA THR A 45 -3.28 3.93 11.92
C THR A 45 -3.97 3.04 10.89
N ILE A 46 -4.90 3.58 10.11
CA ILE A 46 -5.61 2.84 9.05
C ILE A 46 -4.61 2.37 7.98
N MET A 47 -3.70 3.24 7.53
CA MET A 47 -2.70 2.90 6.52
C MET A 47 -1.78 1.75 6.97
N ASN A 48 -1.34 1.76 8.24
CA ASN A 48 -0.50 0.69 8.79
C ASN A 48 -1.27 -0.62 8.99
N CYS A 49 -2.54 -0.52 9.38
CA CYS A 49 -3.42 -1.65 9.57
C CYS A 49 -3.76 -2.36 8.26
N MET A 50 -4.06 -1.59 7.21
CA MET A 50 -4.45 -2.13 5.90
C MET A 50 -3.26 -2.64 5.07
N ALA A 51 -2.05 -2.15 5.35
CA ALA A 51 -0.86 -2.55 4.61
C ALA A 51 -0.64 -4.07 4.62
N THR A 52 -0.26 -4.61 3.46
CA THR A 52 0.11 -6.02 3.33
C THR A 52 1.40 -6.25 4.11
N ARG A 53 1.33 -7.12 5.11
CA ARG A 53 2.48 -7.48 5.94
C ARG A 53 3.37 -8.49 5.24
N ASP A 54 4.66 -8.41 5.53
CA ASP A 54 5.67 -9.41 5.15
C ASP A 54 5.81 -9.67 3.63
N ALA A 55 5.34 -8.72 2.82
CA ALA A 55 5.41 -8.80 1.36
C ALA A 55 6.77 -8.33 0.80
N ILE A 56 7.55 -7.58 1.57
CA ILE A 56 8.84 -7.05 1.14
C ILE A 56 9.93 -8.06 1.48
N SER A 57 10.68 -8.49 0.46
CA SER A 57 11.91 -9.27 0.65
C SER A 57 13.08 -8.33 0.88
N PHE A 58 13.56 -8.24 2.12
CA PHE A 58 14.70 -7.39 2.44
C PHE A 58 16.01 -8.03 1.96
N THR A 59 16.86 -7.23 1.31
CA THR A 59 18.24 -7.61 1.00
C THR A 59 19.22 -7.11 2.06
N THR A 60 18.82 -6.12 2.86
CA THR A 60 19.67 -5.46 3.87
C THR A 60 18.79 -4.71 4.88
N SER A 61 19.03 -4.97 6.17
CA SER A 61 18.37 -4.43 7.38
C SER A 61 17.12 -5.16 7.87
N ILE A 62 17.18 -5.57 9.14
CA ILE A 62 16.16 -6.32 9.90
C ILE A 62 15.28 -5.40 10.77
N GLU A 63 15.57 -4.09 10.82
CA GLU A 63 14.88 -3.12 11.70
C GLU A 63 13.82 -2.27 10.96
N THR A 64 13.48 -2.61 9.72
CA THR A 64 12.46 -1.89 8.94
C THR A 64 11.09 -2.55 9.08
N VAL A 65 10.04 -1.74 9.21
CA VAL A 65 8.66 -2.25 9.17
C VAL A 65 8.38 -2.91 7.82
N ASN A 66 7.93 -4.17 7.84
CA ASN A 66 7.59 -4.90 6.62
C ASN A 66 6.12 -4.66 6.24
N LEU A 67 5.83 -3.45 5.79
CA LEU A 67 4.49 -3.02 5.38
C LEU A 67 4.52 -2.54 3.93
N PHE A 68 3.79 -3.24 3.06
CA PHE A 68 3.58 -2.86 1.68
C PHE A 68 2.21 -2.19 1.52
N LEU A 69 2.16 -1.04 0.83
CA LEU A 69 0.93 -0.27 0.65
C LEU A 69 -0.19 -1.14 0.04
N TYR A 70 -1.36 -1.14 0.68
CA TYR A 70 -2.61 -1.65 0.13
C TYR A 70 -3.57 -0.49 -0.07
N ALA A 71 -4.11 -0.34 -1.29
CA ALA A 71 -4.91 0.82 -1.68
C ALA A 71 -6.01 0.46 -2.69
N GLY A 72 -6.85 1.43 -3.03
CA GLY A 72 -7.93 1.28 -4.01
C GLY A 72 -9.31 1.15 -3.35
N ALA A 73 -10.23 0.42 -4.00
CA ALA A 73 -11.64 0.33 -3.58
C ALA A 73 -11.82 -0.15 -2.14
N ALA A 74 -10.89 -0.99 -1.64
CA ALA A 74 -10.85 -1.44 -0.25
C ALA A 74 -10.83 -0.29 0.77
N MET A 75 -10.16 0.83 0.45
CA MET A 75 -10.06 1.98 1.35
C MET A 75 -11.32 2.83 1.41
N ALA A 76 -12.27 2.60 0.51
CA ALA A 76 -13.58 3.26 0.53
C ALA A 76 -14.60 2.51 1.40
N ASP A 77 -14.28 1.29 1.84
CA ASP A 77 -15.15 0.48 2.70
C ASP A 77 -14.83 0.75 4.19
N PRO A 78 -15.77 1.34 4.96
CA PRO A 78 -15.60 1.56 6.40
C PRO A 78 -15.35 0.27 7.19
N ALA A 79 -15.88 -0.88 6.75
CA ALA A 79 -15.66 -2.14 7.43
C ALA A 79 -14.20 -2.59 7.34
N GLN A 80 -13.57 -2.43 6.17
CA GLN A 80 -12.17 -2.78 5.94
C GLN A 80 -11.20 -1.80 6.61
N THR A 81 -11.58 -0.51 6.65
CA THR A 81 -10.77 0.55 7.31
C THR A 81 -10.98 0.60 8.82
N SER A 82 -11.96 -0.12 9.38
CA SER A 82 -12.22 -0.20 10.82
C SER A 82 -11.17 -0.99 11.61
N CYS A 83 -10.32 -1.77 10.93
CA CYS A 83 -9.27 -2.58 11.55
C CYS A 83 -9.78 -3.59 12.59
N ALA A 84 -11.09 -3.88 12.59
CA ALA A 84 -11.75 -4.77 13.53
C ALA A 84 -11.56 -6.25 13.15
N ASP A 85 -11.48 -6.54 11.85
CA ASP A 85 -11.12 -7.85 11.31
C ASP A 85 -9.72 -7.75 10.73
N ASN A 86 -8.76 -8.50 11.26
CA ASN A 86 -7.50 -8.75 10.59
C ASN A 86 -7.82 -9.64 9.38
N PRO A 87 -7.93 -9.13 8.14
CA PRO A 87 -8.36 -9.95 7.03
C PRO A 87 -7.11 -10.66 6.51
N PHE A 88 -6.59 -11.61 7.28
CA PHE A 88 -5.56 -12.51 6.75
C PHE A 88 -6.27 -13.52 5.85
N PRO A 89 -6.09 -13.47 4.52
CA PRO A 89 -6.16 -14.71 3.76
C PRO A 89 -5.11 -15.66 4.35
N PRO A 90 -5.43 -16.95 4.57
CA PRO A 90 -4.44 -17.92 5.00
C PRO A 90 -3.26 -17.91 4.02
N HIS A 91 -2.04 -18.04 4.55
CA HIS A 91 -0.83 -18.09 3.75
C HIS A 91 -1.01 -19.09 2.59
N PRO A 92 -0.57 -18.77 1.36
CA PRO A 92 -0.52 -19.75 0.29
C PRO A 92 0.24 -21.00 0.79
N PRO A 93 -0.26 -22.22 0.51
CA PRO A 93 0.46 -23.42 0.92
C PRO A 93 1.89 -23.40 0.35
N PRO A 94 2.88 -23.97 1.07
CA PRO A 94 4.24 -24.10 0.58
C PRO A 94 4.25 -24.71 -0.83
N LYS A 95 5.05 -24.13 -1.72
CA LYS A 95 5.21 -24.65 -3.09
C LYS A 95 5.64 -26.13 -3.00
N PRO A 96 5.02 -27.06 -3.76
CA PRO A 96 5.46 -28.44 -3.80
C PRO A 96 6.96 -28.54 -4.15
N PRO A 97 7.70 -29.52 -3.61
CA PRO A 97 9.08 -29.75 -4.00
C PRO A 97 9.15 -30.00 -5.51
N SER A 98 10.19 -29.43 -6.15
CA SER A 98 10.44 -29.63 -7.58
C SER A 98 10.60 -31.14 -7.89
N PRO A 99 10.08 -31.63 -9.03
CA PRO A 99 10.28 -33.01 -9.45
C PRO A 99 11.78 -33.35 -9.64
N PRO A 100 12.17 -34.63 -9.49
CA PRO A 100 13.54 -35.10 -9.70
C PRO A 100 14.00 -34.99 -11.16
#